data_AF-A0A1I1KAM5-F1
#
_entry.id   AF-A0A1I1KAM5-F1
#
_cell.length_a   1.000
_cell.length_b   1.000
_cell.length_c   1.000
_cell.angle_alpha   90.00
_cell.angle_beta   90.00
_cell.angle_gamma   90.00
#
_symmetry.space_group_name_H-M   'P 1'
#
loop_
_entity.id
_entity.type
_entity.pdbx_description
1 polymer ?
#
loop_
_entity_poly.entity_id
_entity_poly.type
_entity_poly.pdbx_seq_one_letter_code
_entity_poly.pdbx_strand_id
1 'polypeptide(L)'
;MADRRTEISLRAAGLALLVGTALGGCEATRGVAELTDLATKPGDPKPFVTETRPQDPKYIPIGTTVTRPAKRKTVEEFKELEAELEAKRISNDAAGAQAQSLGKVLPPPAPAPAPPPLPTE
;
A
#
# COMPACT_ATOMS: atom_id res chain seq x y z
N MET A 1 -26.72 -55.79 20.66
CA MET A 1 -27.52 -54.55 20.81
C MET A 1 -26.54 -53.44 21.09
N ALA A 2 -26.19 -52.63 20.08
CA ALA A 2 -25.31 -51.48 20.28
C ALA A 2 -26.05 -50.46 21.13
N ASP A 3 -25.39 -49.96 22.18
CA ASP A 3 -25.99 -49.08 23.16
C ASP A 3 -26.23 -47.70 22.52
N ARG A 4 -27.48 -47.20 22.54
CA ARG A 4 -27.85 -45.91 21.93
C ARG A 4 -26.96 -44.75 22.40
N ARG A 5 -26.37 -44.89 23.59
CA ARG A 5 -25.45 -43.92 24.19
C ARG A 5 -24.12 -43.83 23.43
N THR A 6 -23.62 -44.94 22.90
CA THR A 6 -22.39 -44.94 22.09
C THR A 6 -22.62 -44.32 20.72
N GLU A 7 -23.80 -44.52 20.12
CA GLU A 7 -24.15 -43.88 18.84
C GLU A 7 -24.33 -42.36 18.96
N ILE A 8 -24.93 -41.88 20.06
CA ILE A 8 -25.10 -40.43 20.30
C ILE A 8 -23.74 -39.77 20.55
N SER A 9 -22.85 -40.42 21.31
CA SER A 9 -21.50 -39.90 21.59
C SER A 9 -20.66 -39.80 20.32
N LEU A 10 -20.70 -40.81 19.44
CA LEU A 10 -19.94 -40.83 18.21
C LEU A 10 -20.43 -39.77 17.20
N ARG A 11 -21.75 -39.55 17.14
CA ARG A 11 -22.32 -38.49 16.28
C ARG A 11 -22.08 -37.10 16.81
N ALA A 12 -22.10 -36.90 18.14
CA ALA A 12 -21.77 -35.62 18.75
C ALA A 12 -20.30 -35.24 18.55
N ALA A 13 -19.38 -36.21 18.67
CA ALA A 13 -17.97 -36.01 18.39
C ALA A 13 -17.71 -35.70 16.90
N GLY A 14 -18.40 -36.40 15.99
CA GLY A 14 -18.30 -36.15 14.55
C GLY A 14 -18.84 -34.77 14.13
N LEU A 15 -19.92 -34.31 14.76
CA LEU A 15 -20.49 -32.98 14.49
C LEU A 15 -19.60 -31.85 15.03
N ALA A 16 -18.98 -32.03 16.20
CA ALA A 16 -18.04 -31.07 16.76
C ALA A 16 -16.78 -30.91 15.88
N LEU A 17 -16.27 -32.02 15.31
CA LEU A 17 -15.13 -31.99 14.40
C LEU A 17 -15.44 -31.25 13.09
N LEU A 18 -16.64 -31.47 12.53
CA LEU A 18 -17.09 -30.81 11.30
C LEU A 18 -17.32 -29.31 11.47
N VAL A 19 -17.92 -28.89 12.60
CA VAL A 19 -18.17 -27.47 12.88
C VAL A 19 -16.86 -26.70 13.12
N GLY A 20 -15.86 -27.33 13.74
CA GLY A 20 -14.53 -26.72 13.95
C GLY A 20 -13.79 -26.38 12.65
N THR A 21 -13.99 -27.18 11.60
CA THR A 21 -13.36 -26.92 10.28
C THR A 21 -14.05 -25.82 9.47
N ALA A 22 -15.35 -25.58 9.70
CA ALA A 22 -16.16 -24.69 8.88
C ALA A 22 -16.04 -23.20 9.26
N LEU A 23 -15.65 -22.88 10.51
CA LEU A 23 -15.68 -21.51 11.02
C LEU A 23 -14.33 -20.78 11.03
N GLY A 24 -13.22 -21.45 10.69
CA GLY A 24 -11.88 -20.83 10.79
C GLY A 24 -10.76 -21.57 10.09
N GLY A 25 -11.05 -22.39 9.08
CA GLY A 25 -10.09 -23.34 8.48
C GLY A 25 -8.75 -22.73 8.01
N CYS A 26 -8.69 -21.44 7.65
CA CYS A 26 -7.42 -20.79 7.28
C CYS A 26 -6.57 -20.35 8.48
N GLU A 27 -7.16 -20.04 9.64
CA GLU A 27 -6.40 -19.62 10.83
C GLU A 27 -6.15 -20.79 11.78
N ALA A 28 -7.11 -21.72 11.88
CA ALA A 28 -6.99 -22.91 12.71
C ALA A 28 -5.88 -23.86 12.22
N THR A 29 -5.75 -24.05 10.90
CA THR A 29 -4.67 -24.87 10.34
C THR A 29 -3.31 -24.17 10.42
N ARG A 30 -3.27 -22.83 10.34
CA ARG A 30 -2.07 -22.04 10.56
C ARG A 30 -1.56 -22.14 11.99
N GLY A 31 -2.43 -22.05 12.99
CA GLY A 31 -2.06 -22.21 14.40
C GLY A 31 -1.52 -23.60 14.72
N VAL A 32 -2.10 -24.67 14.14
CA VAL A 32 -1.58 -26.03 14.29
C VAL A 32 -0.26 -26.23 13.52
N ALA A 33 -0.09 -25.62 12.35
CA ALA A 33 1.15 -25.65 11.59
C ALA A 33 2.29 -24.85 12.27
N GLU A 34 1.97 -23.72 12.91
CA GLU A 34 2.91 -22.94 13.72
C GLU A 34 3.33 -23.72 14.98
N LEU A 35 2.38 -24.40 15.64
CA LEU A 35 2.66 -25.26 16.80
C LEU A 35 3.51 -26.50 16.44
N THR A 36 3.39 -27.00 15.22
CA THR A 36 4.13 -28.18 14.73
C THR A 36 5.40 -27.82 13.93
N ASP A 37 5.79 -26.54 13.91
CA ASP A 37 6.93 -25.98 13.15
C ASP A 37 6.94 -26.32 11.65
N LEU A 38 5.78 -26.71 11.12
CA LEU A 38 5.52 -26.96 9.69
C LEU A 38 5.07 -25.70 8.95
N ALA A 39 4.83 -24.60 9.68
CA ALA A 39 4.52 -23.31 9.10
C ALA A 39 5.79 -22.66 8.53
N THR A 40 5.74 -22.28 7.25
CA THR A 40 6.73 -21.37 6.67
C THR A 40 6.62 -20.03 7.39
N LYS A 41 7.58 -19.74 8.28
CA LYS A 41 7.66 -18.45 8.98
C LYS A 41 7.82 -17.35 7.91
N PRO A 42 7.03 -16.26 7.97
CA PRO A 42 7.27 -15.11 7.13
C PRO A 42 8.71 -14.63 7.39
N GLY A 43 9.53 -14.58 6.34
CA GLY A 43 10.87 -14.05 6.47
C GLY A 43 10.82 -12.57 6.82
N ASP A 44 11.77 -12.11 7.63
CA ASP A 44 11.90 -10.69 7.92
C ASP A 44 12.07 -9.90 6.62
N PRO A 45 11.38 -8.76 6.47
CA PRO A 45 11.52 -7.92 5.29
C PRO A 45 12.97 -7.43 5.18
N LYS A 46 13.48 -7.38 3.95
CA LYS A 46 14.79 -6.77 3.66
C LYS A 46 14.79 -5.29 4.13
N PRO A 47 15.93 -4.74 4.56
CA PRO A 47 16.00 -3.40 5.15
C PRO A 47 15.43 -2.30 4.23
N PHE A 48 15.73 -2.34 2.93
CA PHE A 48 15.18 -1.39 1.96
C PHE A 48 13.64 -1.44 1.83
N VAL A 49 13.01 -2.57 2.15
CA VAL A 49 11.55 -2.70 2.15
C VAL A 49 10.97 -2.00 3.38
N THR A 50 11.62 -2.13 4.53
CA THR A 50 11.20 -1.45 5.78
C THR A 50 11.37 0.06 5.68
N GLU A 51 12.44 0.51 5.03
CA GLU A 51 12.74 1.95 4.85
C GLU A 51 11.80 2.63 3.84
N THR A 52 11.44 1.94 2.75
CA THR A 52 10.61 2.52 1.68
C THR A 52 9.12 2.35 1.91
N ARG A 53 8.70 1.36 2.71
CA ARG A 53 7.29 1.09 2.94
C ARG A 53 6.70 2.14 3.89
N PRO A 54 5.56 2.76 3.54
CA PRO A 54 4.81 3.58 4.48
C PRO A 54 4.46 2.76 5.73
N GLN A 55 4.77 3.29 6.90
CA GLN A 55 4.52 2.63 8.19
C GLN A 55 3.02 2.48 8.47
N ASP A 56 2.20 3.36 7.91
CA ASP A 56 0.73 3.30 7.96
C ASP A 56 0.17 3.20 6.53
N PRO A 57 0.02 1.99 5.98
CA PRO A 57 -0.64 1.80 4.70
C PRO A 57 -2.13 2.04 4.87
N LYS A 58 -2.59 3.26 4.59
CA LYS A 58 -4.02 3.55 4.50
C LYS A 58 -4.63 2.64 3.44
N TYR A 59 -5.44 1.67 3.88
CA TYR A 59 -6.17 0.79 2.98
C TYR A 59 -7.04 1.61 2.04
N ILE A 60 -6.78 1.50 0.73
CA ILE A 60 -7.60 2.12 -0.31
C ILE A 60 -8.59 1.05 -0.78
N PRO A 61 -9.87 1.11 -0.37
CA PRO A 61 -10.86 0.14 -0.81
C PRO A 61 -11.04 0.15 -2.32
N ILE A 62 -10.91 -1.03 -2.93
CA ILE A 62 -11.19 -1.24 -4.35
C ILE A 62 -12.72 -1.29 -4.52
N GLY A 63 -13.27 -0.54 -5.47
CA GLY A 63 -14.72 -0.51 -5.71
C GLY A 63 -15.49 0.58 -4.97
N THR A 64 -14.82 1.56 -4.35
CA THR A 64 -15.53 2.74 -3.84
C THR A 64 -16.04 3.62 -4.96
N THR A 65 -17.34 3.87 -4.96
CA THR A 65 -17.95 4.93 -5.77
C THR A 65 -17.57 6.29 -5.19
N VAL A 66 -16.91 7.12 -5.99
CA VAL A 66 -16.61 8.50 -5.63
C VAL A 66 -17.92 9.29 -5.62
N THR A 67 -18.41 9.67 -4.43
CA THR A 67 -19.69 10.38 -4.24
C THR A 67 -19.57 11.90 -4.39
N ARG A 68 -18.43 12.40 -4.89
CA ARG A 68 -18.25 13.86 -5.02
C ARG A 68 -19.29 14.43 -6.00
N PRO A 69 -19.91 15.58 -5.68
CA PRO A 69 -20.80 16.24 -6.62
C PRO A 69 -20.03 16.62 -7.89
N ALA A 70 -20.36 15.99 -9.01
CA ALA A 70 -19.82 16.32 -10.33
C ALA A 70 -20.72 17.38 -10.97
N LYS A 71 -20.64 18.63 -10.48
CA LYS A 71 -21.35 19.75 -11.10
C LYS A 71 -20.77 19.97 -12.52
N ARG A 72 -21.64 20.02 -13.53
CA ARG A 72 -21.24 20.47 -14.87
C ARG A 72 -20.81 21.93 -14.75
N LYS A 73 -19.60 22.24 -15.24
CA LYS A 73 -19.15 23.62 -15.32
C LYS A 73 -20.00 24.37 -16.32
N THR A 74 -20.37 25.60 -16.01
CA THR A 74 -21.09 26.44 -16.97
C THR A 74 -20.14 26.92 -18.08
N VAL A 75 -20.68 27.50 -19.15
CA VAL A 75 -19.86 27.99 -20.26
C VAL A 75 -18.96 29.15 -19.82
N GLU A 76 -19.43 29.94 -18.87
CA GLU A 76 -18.70 31.05 -18.24
C GLU A 76 -17.56 30.52 -17.38
N GLU A 77 -17.85 29.57 -16.47
CA GLU A 77 -16.84 28.90 -15.64
C GLU A 77 -15.77 28.21 -16.51
N PHE A 78 -16.14 27.71 -17.69
CA PHE A 78 -15.20 27.10 -18.64
C PHE A 78 -14.25 28.14 -19.27
N LYS A 79 -14.77 29.28 -19.72
CA LYS A 79 -13.94 30.36 -20.28
C LYS A 79 -12.99 30.96 -19.27
N GLU A 80 -13.43 31.11 -18.02
CA GLU A 80 -12.58 31.54 -16.91
C GLU A 80 -11.41 30.57 -16.70
N LEU A 81 -11.66 29.26 -16.75
CA LEU A 81 -10.61 28.25 -16.62
C LEU A 81 -9.63 28.25 -17.79
N GLU A 82 -10.10 28.50 -19.01
CA GLU A 82 -9.21 28.66 -20.17
C GLU A 82 -8.30 29.88 -19.98
N ALA A 83 -8.84 31.00 -19.51
CA ALA A 83 -8.06 32.18 -19.20
C ALA A 83 -7.04 31.93 -18.07
N GLU A 84 -7.43 31.22 -17.01
CA GLU A 84 -6.52 30.84 -15.92
C GLU A 84 -5.40 29.90 -16.39
N LEU A 85 -5.71 28.93 -17.24
CA LEU A 85 -4.71 28.00 -17.76
C LEU A 85 -3.73 28.70 -18.69
N GLU A 86 -4.21 29.61 -19.54
CA GLU A 86 -3.34 30.39 -20.40
C GLU A 86 -2.44 31.34 -19.59
N ALA A 87 -2.97 31.98 -18.54
CA ALA A 87 -2.17 32.76 -17.62
C ALA A 87 -1.10 31.92 -16.91
N LYS A 88 -1.43 30.69 -16.51
CA LYS A 88 -0.48 29.73 -15.93
C LYS A 88 0.58 29.27 -16.93
N ARG A 89 0.21 29.10 -18.20
CA ARG A 89 1.16 28.77 -19.26
C ARG A 89 2.17 29.90 -19.43
N ILE A 90 1.70 31.14 -19.56
CA ILE A 90 2.56 32.32 -19.70
C ILE A 90 3.50 32.47 -18.48
N SER A 91 3.00 32.27 -17.27
CA SER A 91 3.84 32.38 -16.06
C SER A 91 4.88 31.26 -15.97
N ASN A 92 4.53 30.04 -16.39
CA ASN A 92 5.46 28.92 -16.45
C ASN A 92 6.54 29.14 -17.52
N ASP A 93 6.14 29.59 -18.71
CA ASP A 93 7.05 29.91 -19.81
C ASP A 93 8.03 31.01 -19.39
N ALA A 94 7.55 32.05 -18.68
CA ALA A 94 8.39 33.11 -18.14
C ALA A 94 9.35 32.60 -17.04
N ALA A 95 8.86 31.78 -16.11
CA ALA A 95 9.70 31.19 -15.06
C ALA A 95 10.76 30.25 -15.65
N GLY A 96 10.41 29.48 -16.69
CA GLY A 96 11.32 28.63 -17.44
C GLY A 96 12.40 29.43 -18.15
N ALA A 97 12.04 30.54 -18.80
CA ALA A 97 13.00 31.44 -19.43
C ALA A 97 13.96 32.07 -18.41
N GLN A 98 13.46 32.45 -17.23
CA GLN A 98 14.30 32.94 -16.13
C GLN A 98 15.23 31.85 -15.57
N ALA A 99 14.74 30.63 -15.39
CA ALA A 99 15.58 29.52 -14.94
C ALA A 99 16.68 29.19 -15.95
N GLN A 100 16.37 29.23 -17.26
CA GLN A 100 17.36 29.04 -18.32
C GLN A 100 18.42 30.14 -18.35
N SER A 101 18.05 31.40 -18.09
CA SER A 101 19.04 32.49 -18.04
C SER A 101 19.95 32.34 -16.81
N LEU A 102 19.40 32.01 -15.65
CA LEU A 102 20.18 31.76 -14.43
C LEU A 102 21.10 30.54 -14.59
N GLY A 103 20.62 29.46 -15.22
CA GLY A 103 21.43 28.25 -15.47
C GLY A 103 22.59 28.45 -16.43
N LYS A 104 22.56 29.50 -17.27
CA LYS A 104 23.70 29.88 -18.14
C LYS A 104 24.75 30.73 -17.42
N VAL A 105 24.36 31.42 -16.35
CA VAL A 105 25.23 32.38 -15.63
C VAL A 105 25.85 31.73 -14.40
N LEU A 106 25.14 30.82 -13.72
CA LEU A 106 25.63 30.17 -12.52
C LEU A 106 26.68 29.09 -12.89
N PRO A 107 27.86 29.10 -12.25
CA PRO A 107 28.82 28.01 -12.40
C PRO A 107 28.18 26.70 -11.91
N PRO A 108 28.57 25.54 -12.49
CA PRO A 108 28.04 24.26 -12.06
C PRO A 108 28.26 24.07 -10.56
N PRO A 109 27.26 23.56 -9.82
CA PRO A 109 27.41 23.28 -8.39
C PRO A 109 28.59 22.32 -8.18
N ALA A 110 29.41 22.63 -7.17
CA ALA A 110 30.58 21.84 -6.87
C ALA A 110 30.18 20.37 -6.61
N PRO A 111 30.99 19.39 -7.06
CA PRO A 111 30.75 17.99 -6.76
C PRO A 111 30.57 17.78 -5.25
N ALA A 112 29.61 16.93 -4.86
CA ALA A 112 29.47 16.55 -3.46
C ALA A 112 30.80 15.94 -2.96
N PRO A 113 31.25 16.27 -1.74
CA PRO A 113 32.45 15.67 -1.17
C PRO A 113 32.29 14.15 -1.14
N ALA A 114 33.34 13.43 -1.54
CA ALA A 114 33.34 11.98 -1.52
C ALA A 114 33.04 11.47 -0.10
N PRO A 115 32.24 10.39 0.04
CA PRO A 115 32.04 9.77 1.34
C PRO A 115 33.40 9.31 1.91
N PRO A 116 33.59 9.40 3.24
CA PRO A 116 34.83 8.99 3.87
C PRO A 116 35.14 7.52 3.54
N PRO A 117 36.41 7.15 3.33
CA PRO A 117 36.79 5.77 3.06
C PRO A 117 36.33 4.89 4.22
N LEU A 118 35.77 3.72 3.88
CA LEU A 118 35.40 2.70 4.86
C LEU A 118 36.64 2.31 5.68
N PRO A 119 36.52 2.08 7.01
CA PRO A 119 37.63 1.61 7.82
C PRO A 119 38.15 0.29 7.26
N THR A 120 39.44 0.27 6.91
CA THR A 120 40.18 -0.97 6.65
C THR A 120 40.51 -1.61 7.98
N GLU A 121 39.90 -2.75 8.27
CA GLU A 121 40.38 -3.69 9.30
C GLU A 121 41.70 -4.33 8.91
#